data_AF-A0A9E4QF48-F1
#
_entry.id   AF-A0A9E4QF48-F1
#
_cell.length_a   1.000
_cell.length_b   1.000
_cell.length_c   1.000
_cell.angle_alpha   90.00
_cell.angle_beta   90.00
_cell.angle_gamma   90.00
#
_symmetry.space_group_name_H-M   'P 1'
#
loop_
_entity.id
_entity.type
_entity.pdbx_description
1 polymer ?
#
loop_
_entity_poly.entity_id
_entity_poly.type
_entity_poly.pdbx_seq_one_letter_code
_entity_poly.pdbx_strand_id
1 'polypeptide(L)'
;MPAKAPRPPVLAEIGDRVKHRPPRQKHDHLDIDDKLLIVFGVSRGWAIKKIALSLPASQTTVKSYRAKIFDDPTLVFDLPVLVEKGLKAYQCRLCGESRASKAKGMRHVLAHILPDEIARGVPLNTVAKPL
;
A
#
# COMPACT_ATOMS: atom_id res chain seq x y z
N MET A 1 21.35 -7.82 -19.37
CA MET A 1 20.18 -6.92 -19.23
C MET A 1 19.47 -7.29 -17.93
N PRO A 2 19.31 -6.39 -16.94
CA PRO A 2 18.57 -6.73 -15.74
C PRO A 2 17.12 -7.02 -16.14
N ALA A 3 16.61 -8.21 -15.83
CA ALA A 3 15.23 -8.56 -16.08
C ALA A 3 14.34 -7.52 -15.40
N LYS A 4 13.45 -6.88 -16.18
CA LYS A 4 12.48 -5.91 -15.63
C LYS A 4 11.75 -6.61 -14.49
N ALA A 5 11.90 -6.12 -13.27
CA ALA A 5 11.20 -6.68 -12.12
C ALA A 5 9.70 -6.83 -12.48
N PRO A 6 9.08 -7.97 -12.16
CA PRO A 6 7.68 -8.22 -12.51
C PRO A 6 6.82 -7.05 -12.02
N ARG A 7 5.82 -6.67 -12.83
CA ARG A 7 4.90 -5.60 -12.45
C ARG A 7 4.25 -5.98 -11.11
N PRO A 8 4.29 -5.08 -10.11
CA PRO A 8 3.68 -5.34 -8.81
C PRO A 8 2.21 -5.72 -8.95
N PRO A 9 1.69 -6.66 -8.16
CA PRO A 9 0.29 -7.07 -8.21
C PRO A 9 -0.68 -5.88 -8.10
N VAL A 10 -0.39 -4.94 -7.19
CA VAL A 10 -1.21 -3.73 -7.01
C VAL A 10 -1.37 -2.94 -8.31
N LEU A 11 -0.31 -2.86 -9.14
CA LEU A 11 -0.35 -2.19 -10.45
C LEU A 11 -0.99 -3.02 -11.56
N ALA A 12 -1.10 -4.33 -11.42
CA ALA A 12 -1.90 -5.13 -12.36
C ALA A 12 -3.39 -4.83 -12.17
N GLU A 13 -3.81 -4.57 -10.94
CA GLU A 13 -5.20 -4.38 -10.56
C GLU A 13 -5.67 -2.92 -10.73
N ILE A 14 -4.83 -1.94 -10.41
CA ILE A 14 -5.16 -0.49 -10.54
C ILE A 14 -4.48 0.18 -11.75
N GLY A 15 -3.85 -0.60 -12.62
CA GLY A 15 -2.92 -0.11 -13.65
C GLY A 15 -3.50 0.92 -14.61
N ASP A 16 -4.80 0.84 -14.91
CA ASP A 16 -5.44 1.79 -15.82
C ASP A 16 -5.70 3.16 -15.17
N ARG A 17 -5.92 3.22 -13.85
CA ARG A 17 -5.99 4.50 -13.09
C ARG A 17 -4.65 5.23 -13.06
N VAL A 18 -3.54 4.49 -13.10
CA VAL A 18 -2.20 5.07 -13.17
C VAL A 18 -1.92 5.67 -14.56
N LYS A 19 -2.52 5.12 -15.62
CA LYS A 19 -2.37 5.62 -16.99
C LYS A 19 -3.33 6.78 -17.29
N HIS A 20 -4.54 6.73 -16.74
CA HIS A 20 -5.60 7.68 -17.00
C HIS A 20 -6.08 8.30 -15.71
N ARG A 21 -6.03 9.63 -15.62
CA ARG A 21 -6.55 10.36 -14.46
C ARG A 21 -8.08 10.25 -14.44
N PRO A 22 -8.67 9.60 -13.43
CA PRO A 22 -10.13 9.57 -13.31
C PRO A 22 -10.68 10.96 -12.98
N PRO A 23 -11.93 11.27 -13.37
CA PRO A 23 -12.57 12.54 -13.06
C PRO A 23 -12.67 12.71 -11.53
N ARG A 24 -12.35 13.91 -11.06
CA ARG A 24 -12.45 14.24 -9.63
C ARG A 24 -13.93 14.36 -9.25
N GLN A 25 -14.39 13.49 -8.35
CA GLN A 25 -15.70 13.64 -7.72
C GLN A 25 -15.57 14.51 -6.47
N LYS A 26 -16.50 15.45 -6.28
CA LYS A 26 -16.50 16.36 -5.12
C LYS A 26 -17.12 15.62 -3.93
N HIS A 27 -16.47 15.68 -2.76
CA HIS A 27 -16.90 15.03 -1.51
C HIS A 27 -16.79 13.50 -1.44
N ASP A 28 -16.15 12.85 -2.41
CA ASP A 28 -15.95 11.41 -2.36
C ASP A 28 -14.83 11.03 -1.38
N HIS A 29 -15.03 9.96 -0.63
CA HIS A 29 -14.02 9.41 0.27
C HIS A 29 -13.03 8.56 -0.53
N LEU A 30 -11.76 8.47 -0.07
CA LEU A 30 -10.80 7.55 -0.68
C LEU A 30 -11.33 6.12 -0.55
N ASP A 31 -11.55 5.45 -1.68
CA ASP A 31 -11.91 4.04 -1.72
C ASP A 31 -10.70 3.15 -1.32
N ILE A 32 -10.89 1.83 -1.26
CA ILE A 32 -9.80 0.89 -0.89
C ILE A 32 -8.67 0.93 -1.92
N ASP A 33 -8.98 1.06 -3.20
CA ASP A 33 -8.00 1.07 -4.30
C ASP A 33 -7.17 2.35 -4.30
N ASP A 34 -7.80 3.48 -3.99
CA ASP A 34 -7.16 4.78 -3.85
C ASP A 34 -6.19 4.77 -2.68
N LYS A 35 -6.60 4.23 -1.53
CA LYS A 35 -5.73 4.04 -0.37
C LYS A 35 -4.56 3.13 -0.68
N LEU A 36 -4.79 2.00 -1.38
CA LEU A 36 -3.73 1.10 -1.84
C LEU A 36 -2.76 1.79 -2.80
N LEU A 37 -3.25 2.60 -3.73
CA LEU A 37 -2.40 3.35 -4.66
C LEU A 37 -1.55 4.38 -3.92
N ILE A 38 -2.09 5.01 -2.87
CA ILE A 38 -1.31 5.93 -2.03
C ILE A 38 -0.19 5.16 -1.31
N VAL A 39 -0.50 4.03 -0.67
CA VAL A 39 0.51 3.18 0.00
C VAL A 39 1.58 2.71 -0.98
N PHE A 40 1.17 2.27 -2.17
CA PHE A 40 2.09 1.87 -3.24
C PHE A 40 2.95 3.04 -3.74
N GLY A 41 2.35 4.22 -3.93
CA GLY A 41 3.08 5.40 -4.33
C GLY A 41 4.15 5.79 -3.30
N VAL A 42 3.80 5.72 -2.01
CA VAL A 42 4.74 5.96 -0.90
C VAL A 42 5.88 4.94 -0.93
N SER A 43 5.59 3.66 -1.12
CA SER A 43 6.64 2.62 -1.16
C SER A 43 7.61 2.75 -2.33
N ARG A 44 7.18 3.44 -3.38
CA ARG A 44 8.02 3.77 -4.54
C ARG A 44 8.69 5.12 -4.45
N GLY A 45 8.57 5.83 -3.32
CA GLY A 45 9.10 7.18 -3.15
C GLY A 45 8.47 8.20 -4.11
N TRP A 46 7.24 7.98 -4.58
CA TRP A 46 6.57 8.92 -5.47
C TRP A 46 6.26 10.23 -4.75
N ALA A 47 6.44 11.34 -5.45
CA ALA A 47 5.97 12.64 -4.98
C ALA A 47 4.44 12.65 -4.83
N ILE A 48 3.92 13.37 -3.84
CA ILE A 48 2.47 13.52 -3.60
C ILE A 48 1.73 13.95 -4.87
N LYS A 49 2.33 14.88 -5.64
CA LYS A 49 1.78 15.34 -6.92
C LYS A 49 1.55 14.17 -7.90
N LYS A 50 2.49 13.24 -8.00
CA LYS A 50 2.39 12.07 -8.90
C LYS A 50 1.29 11.11 -8.43
N ILE A 51 1.22 10.85 -7.12
CA ILE A 51 0.18 10.00 -6.53
C ILE A 51 -1.20 10.62 -6.80
N ALA A 52 -1.38 11.92 -6.53
CA ALA A 52 -2.64 12.63 -6.75
C ALA A 52 -3.04 12.71 -8.23
N LEU A 53 -2.10 12.71 -9.18
CA LEU A 53 -2.40 12.65 -10.62
C LEU A 53 -2.99 11.30 -11.04
N SER A 54 -2.70 10.24 -10.30
CA SER A 54 -3.18 8.88 -10.57
C SER A 54 -4.51 8.55 -9.88
N LEU A 55 -5.11 9.55 -9.21
CA LEU A 55 -6.28 9.41 -8.35
C LEU A 55 -7.33 10.47 -8.66
N PRO A 56 -8.61 10.22 -8.34
CA PRO A 56 -9.65 11.23 -8.36
C PRO A 56 -9.59 12.16 -7.12
N ALA A 57 -8.41 12.30 -6.50
CA ALA A 57 -8.21 12.97 -5.21
C ALA A 57 -7.33 14.22 -5.33
N SER A 58 -7.41 15.09 -4.32
CA SER A 58 -6.53 16.27 -4.23
C SER A 58 -5.17 15.92 -3.61
N GLN A 59 -4.14 16.74 -3.88
CA GLN A 59 -2.85 16.60 -3.20
C GLN A 59 -2.98 16.69 -1.68
N THR A 60 -3.88 17.54 -1.19
CA THR A 60 -4.18 17.66 0.25
C THR A 60 -4.75 16.36 0.81
N THR A 61 -5.72 15.75 0.12
CA THR A 61 -6.31 14.46 0.51
C THR A 61 -5.25 13.37 0.59
N VAL A 62 -4.37 13.27 -0.42
CA VAL A 62 -3.27 12.30 -0.44
C VAL A 62 -2.27 12.58 0.68
N LYS A 63 -1.91 13.85 0.91
CA LYS A 63 -1.00 14.26 1.99
C LYS A 63 -1.58 13.91 3.37
N SER A 64 -2.86 14.19 3.59
CA SER A 64 -3.56 13.87 4.85
C SER A 64 -3.63 12.37 5.09
N TYR A 65 -3.96 11.56 4.08
CA TYR A 65 -4.00 10.11 4.25
C TYR A 65 -2.60 9.52 4.46
N ARG A 66 -1.59 10.01 3.74
CA ARG A 66 -0.19 9.64 3.99
C ARG A 66 0.20 9.94 5.42
N ALA A 67 -0.05 11.16 5.92
CA ALA A 67 0.28 11.53 7.30
C ALA A 67 -0.36 10.58 8.31
N LYS A 68 -1.64 10.24 8.13
CA LYS A 68 -2.33 9.24 8.97
C LYS A 68 -1.61 7.88 9.01
N ILE A 69 -1.07 7.40 7.89
CA ILE A 69 -0.29 6.15 7.85
C ILE A 69 1.06 6.30 8.58
N PHE A 70 1.69 7.46 8.52
CA PHE A 70 2.94 7.68 9.27
C PHE A 70 2.68 7.82 10.77
N ASP A 71 1.55 8.43 11.16
CA ASP A 71 1.13 8.58 12.56
C ASP A 71 0.66 7.23 13.16
N ASP A 72 -0.10 6.45 12.38
CA ASP A 72 -0.52 5.08 12.72
C ASP A 72 -0.22 4.13 11.55
N PRO A 73 0.97 3.50 11.55
CA PRO A 73 1.37 2.55 10.51
C PRO A 73 0.52 1.30 10.43
N THR A 74 -0.25 0.97 11.48
CA THR A 74 -1.07 -0.25 11.49
C THR A 74 -2.27 -0.15 10.55
N LEU A 75 -2.71 1.06 10.20
CA LEU A 75 -3.77 1.33 9.22
C LEU A 75 -3.50 0.72 7.84
N VAL A 76 -2.24 0.44 7.50
CA VAL A 76 -1.88 -0.22 6.24
C VAL A 76 -2.45 -1.65 6.17
N PHE A 77 -2.70 -2.29 7.31
CA PHE A 77 -3.20 -3.66 7.39
C PHE A 77 -4.72 -3.78 7.24
N ASP A 78 -5.45 -2.67 7.30
CA ASP A 78 -6.88 -2.61 6.94
C ASP A 78 -7.09 -2.68 5.42
N LEU A 79 -6.01 -2.54 4.65
CA LEU A 79 -6.01 -2.67 3.20
C LEU A 79 -5.55 -4.07 2.79
N PRO A 80 -5.96 -4.57 1.60
CA PRO A 80 -5.49 -5.86 1.11
C PRO A 80 -4.06 -5.76 0.56
N VAL A 81 -3.08 -5.40 1.41
CA VAL A 81 -1.65 -5.28 1.08
C VAL A 81 -0.90 -6.62 1.08
N LEU A 82 -1.49 -7.63 1.72
CA LEU A 82 -1.03 -9.02 1.73
C LEU A 82 -2.15 -9.94 1.25
N VAL A 83 -1.83 -10.83 0.33
CA VAL A 83 -2.74 -11.88 -0.16
C VAL A 83 -2.25 -13.22 0.31
N GLU A 84 -3.14 -14.02 0.89
CA GLU A 84 -2.87 -15.42 1.19
C GLU A 84 -3.02 -16.26 -0.09
N LYS A 85 -1.92 -16.90 -0.51
CA LYS A 85 -1.84 -17.70 -1.74
C LYS A 85 -1.85 -19.22 -1.46
N GLY A 86 -2.01 -19.62 -0.21
CA GLY A 86 -2.02 -21.01 0.25
C GLY A 86 -1.40 -21.18 1.62
N LEU A 87 -1.22 -22.44 2.05
CA LEU A 87 -0.62 -22.78 3.35
C LEU A 87 0.74 -22.10 3.51
N LYS A 88 0.82 -21.16 4.45
CA LYS A 88 2.06 -20.44 4.81
C LYS A 88 2.66 -19.62 3.65
N ALA A 89 1.84 -19.13 2.72
CA ALA A 89 2.30 -18.29 1.63
C ALA A 89 1.54 -16.96 1.60
N TYR A 90 2.18 -15.89 2.08
CA TYR A 90 1.63 -14.54 2.06
C TYR A 90 2.37 -13.68 1.05
N GLN A 91 1.69 -13.23 0.00
CA GLN A 91 2.26 -12.40 -1.06
C GLN A 91 1.99 -10.91 -0.81
N CYS A 92 3.06 -10.10 -0.83
CA CYS A 92 2.98 -8.65 -0.75
C CYS A 92 2.45 -8.08 -2.08
N ARG A 93 1.35 -7.31 -2.06
CA ARG A 93 0.82 -6.66 -3.27
C ARG A 93 1.66 -5.47 -3.74
N LEU A 94 2.50 -4.88 -2.87
CA LEU A 94 3.35 -3.73 -3.21
C LEU A 94 4.58 -4.08 -4.06
N CYS A 95 5.13 -5.28 -3.88
CA CYS A 95 6.33 -5.73 -4.62
C CYS A 95 6.21 -7.14 -5.24
N GLY A 96 5.23 -7.95 -4.83
CA GLY A 96 5.04 -9.32 -5.31
C GLY A 96 5.78 -10.41 -4.53
N GLU A 97 6.63 -10.06 -3.56
CA GLU A 97 7.38 -11.02 -2.76
C GLU A 97 6.49 -11.85 -1.83
N SER A 98 6.81 -13.14 -1.71
CA SER A 98 6.14 -14.05 -0.78
C SER A 98 6.91 -14.18 0.53
N ARG A 99 6.17 -14.35 1.63
CA ARG A 99 6.68 -14.61 2.97
C ARG A 99 5.98 -15.82 3.58
N ALA A 100 6.75 -16.57 4.38
CA ALA A 100 6.33 -17.83 4.98
C ALA A 100 5.30 -17.68 6.13
N SER A 101 5.06 -16.46 6.62
CA SER A 101 4.08 -16.20 7.69
C SER A 101 3.48 -14.81 7.59
N LYS A 102 2.27 -14.64 8.12
CA LYS A 102 1.55 -13.37 8.14
C LYS A 102 2.36 -12.27 8.81
N ALA A 103 2.96 -12.56 9.97
CA ALA A 103 3.80 -11.61 10.71
C ALA A 103 5.04 -11.17 9.89
N LYS A 104 5.72 -12.09 9.19
CA LYS A 104 6.83 -11.75 8.30
C LYS A 104 6.36 -10.90 7.10
N GLY A 105 5.18 -11.22 6.56
CA GLY A 105 4.54 -10.41 5.53
C GLY A 105 4.23 -8.99 6.00
N MET A 106 3.65 -8.86 7.20
CA MET A 106 3.28 -7.57 7.79
C MET A 106 4.50 -6.67 8.02
N ARG A 107 5.57 -7.21 8.63
CA ARG A 107 6.83 -6.45 8.77
C ARG A 107 7.40 -6.04 7.42
N HIS A 108 7.34 -6.93 6.43
CA HIS A 108 7.80 -6.62 5.09
C HIS A 108 6.98 -5.49 4.44
N VAL A 109 5.66 -5.44 4.66
CA VAL A 109 4.83 -4.30 4.21
C VAL A 109 5.20 -3.01 4.92
N LEU A 110 5.44 -3.04 6.24
CA LEU A 110 5.86 -1.83 6.97
C LEU A 110 7.20 -1.28 6.47
N ALA A 111 8.15 -2.16 6.14
CA ALA A 111 9.45 -1.76 5.59
C ALA A 111 9.37 -1.07 4.21
N HIS A 112 8.22 -1.17 3.52
CA HIS A 112 7.98 -0.40 2.29
C HIS A 112 7.63 1.06 2.58
N ILE A 113 7.04 1.37 3.73
CA ILE A 113 6.52 2.71 4.06
C ILE A 113 7.33 3.42 5.14
N LEU A 114 8.05 2.67 5.98
CA LEU A 114 8.83 3.15 7.11
C LEU A 114 10.29 2.68 7.02
N PRO A 115 11.22 3.41 7.64
CA PRO A 115 12.56 2.89 7.92
C PRO A 115 12.50 1.56 8.70
N ASP A 116 13.42 0.66 8.39
CA ASP A 116 13.45 -0.72 8.92
C ASP A 116 13.52 -0.79 10.46
N GLU A 117 14.15 0.21 11.08
CA GLU A 117 14.23 0.37 12.54
C GLU A 117 12.85 0.62 13.16
N ILE A 118 12.07 1.51 12.55
CA ILE A 118 10.71 1.86 13.01
C ILE A 118 9.76 0.69 12.72
N ALA A 119 9.84 0.10 11.53
CA ALA A 119 8.99 -1.02 11.11
C ALA A 119 9.08 -2.23 12.07
N ARG A 120 10.25 -2.50 12.66
CA ARG A 120 10.44 -3.58 13.64
C ARG A 120 9.79 -3.30 14.99
N GLY A 121 9.66 -2.03 15.37
CA GLY A 121 9.06 -1.59 16.64
C GLY A 121 7.53 -1.51 16.63
N VAL A 122 6.89 -1.57 15.45
CA VAL A 122 5.42 -1.51 15.35
C VAL A 122 4.79 -2.81 15.92
N PRO A 123 3.86 -2.71 16.88
CA PRO A 123 3.16 -3.87 17.42
C PRO A 123 2.24 -4.49 16.35
N LEU A 124 2.39 -5.80 16.12
CA LEU A 124 1.57 -6.54 15.15
C LEU A 124 0.36 -7.25 15.78
N ASN A 125 0.28 -7.24 17.11
CA ASN A 125 -0.71 -8.02 17.87
C ASN A 125 -2.14 -7.45 17.81
N THR A 126 -2.33 -6.24 17.29
CA THR A 126 -3.67 -5.61 17.13
C THR A 126 -4.43 -6.07 15.89
N VAL A 127 -3.80 -6.77 14.94
CA VAL A 127 -4.47 -7.29 13.73
C VAL A 127 -5.08 -8.69 13.95
N ALA A 128 -5.16 -9.12 15.21
CA ALA A 128 -5.76 -10.38 15.64
C ALA A 128 -7.23 -10.19 16.08
N LYS A 129 -8.05 -9.60 15.23
CA LYS A 129 -9.50 -9.79 15.34
C LYS A 129 -10.09 -10.20 14.00
N PRO A 130 -10.14 -11.52 13.71
CA PRO A 130 -11.14 -12.02 12.79
C PRO A 130 -12.49 -11.94 13.48
N LEU A 131 -13.45 -11.24 12.86
CA LEU A 131 -14.88 -11.56 12.72
C LEU A 131 -15.55 -10.44 11.95
#